data_AF-A0A2E9VK54-F1
#
_entry.id   AF-A0A2E9VK54-F1
#
_cell.length_a   1.000
_cell.length_b   1.000
_cell.length_c   1.000
_cell.angle_alpha   90.00
_cell.angle_beta   90.00
_cell.angle_gamma   90.00
#
_symmetry.space_group_name_H-M   'P 1'
#
loop_
_entity.id
_entity.type
_entity.pdbx_description
1 polymer ?
#
loop_
_entity_poly.entity_id
_entity_poly.type
_entity_poly.pdbx_seq_one_letter_code
_entity_poly.pdbx_strand_id
1 'polypeptide(L)'
;GMLGPEIRGTLSGSIAETGEPFAVELAEFEPGQDRLTLGPQVSANPQRKVFMRVENVTNGNLAPGSRLLGYAERPFLDWYQVPLQDEELRDLNARLGKRWELAMVFTWIAGLLNILCIWDAFEGPAYGFRPRVVQEDESKPAAT
;
A
#
# COMPACT_ATOMS: atom_id res chain seq x y z
N GLY A 1 2.60 -20.40 7.43
CA GLY A 1 3.61 -20.33 6.36
C GLY A 1 3.33 -19.10 5.51
N MET A 2 4.34 -18.49 4.90
CA MET A 2 4.17 -17.30 4.03
C MET A 2 3.40 -17.58 2.73
N LEU A 3 3.04 -18.84 2.48
CA LEU A 3 2.28 -19.28 1.31
C LEU A 3 0.82 -19.51 1.72
N GLY A 4 -0.11 -18.98 0.91
CA GLY A 4 -1.54 -19.27 1.05
C GLY A 4 -1.90 -20.65 0.47
N PRO A 5 -3.20 -20.91 0.22
CA PRO A 5 -3.64 -22.22 -0.26
C PRO A 5 -3.03 -22.54 -1.63
N GLU A 6 -2.74 -23.82 -1.83
CA GLU A 6 -2.30 -24.39 -3.11
C GLU A 6 -3.49 -24.40 -4.08
N ILE A 7 -3.28 -23.95 -5.31
CA ILE A 7 -4.29 -23.98 -6.37
C ILE A 7 -3.97 -25.16 -7.30
N ARG A 8 -5.00 -25.93 -7.65
CA ARG A 8 -4.95 -26.99 -8.67
C ARG A 8 -6.06 -26.77 -9.68
N GLY A 9 -5.82 -27.05 -10.96
CA GLY A 9 -6.85 -26.93 -11.99
C GLY A 9 -6.30 -26.89 -13.42
N THR A 10 -7.15 -26.46 -14.35
CA THR A 10 -6.83 -26.34 -15.77
C THR A 10 -6.96 -24.88 -16.18
N LEU A 11 -5.95 -24.34 -16.85
CA LEU A 11 -6.01 -23.04 -17.50
C LEU A 11 -6.54 -23.24 -18.92
N SER A 12 -7.72 -22.69 -19.21
CA SER A 12 -8.29 -22.71 -20.56
C SER A 12 -8.41 -21.28 -21.12
N GLY A 13 -8.17 -21.12 -22.41
CA GLY A 13 -8.31 -19.83 -23.10
C GLY A 13 -8.37 -19.97 -24.61
N SER A 14 -8.37 -18.85 -25.32
CA SER A 14 -8.28 -18.79 -26.78
C SER A 14 -7.07 -17.96 -27.18
N ILE A 15 -6.29 -18.44 -28.14
CA ILE A 15 -5.18 -17.67 -28.71
C ILE A 15 -5.77 -16.50 -29.51
N ALA A 16 -5.39 -15.26 -29.18
CA ALA A 16 -5.97 -14.08 -29.81
C ALA A 16 -5.70 -13.99 -31.33
N GLU A 17 -4.57 -14.53 -31.79
CA GLU A 17 -4.16 -14.50 -33.21
C GLU A 17 -4.83 -15.58 -34.06
N THR A 18 -4.98 -16.81 -33.55
CA THR A 18 -5.52 -17.96 -34.31
C THR A 18 -6.97 -18.29 -33.95
N GLY A 19 -7.47 -17.80 -32.81
CA GLY A 19 -8.78 -18.15 -32.27
C GLY A 19 -8.87 -19.58 -31.71
N GLU A 20 -7.78 -20.35 -31.75
CA GLU A 20 -7.77 -21.73 -31.30
C GLU A 20 -7.90 -21.81 -29.78
N PRO A 21 -8.77 -22.69 -29.26
CA PRO A 21 -8.85 -22.95 -27.84
C PRO A 21 -7.61 -23.72 -27.38
N PHE A 22 -7.08 -23.34 -26.23
CA PHE A 22 -6.05 -24.11 -25.53
C PHE A 22 -6.52 -24.45 -24.13
N ALA A 23 -6.10 -25.62 -23.65
CA ALA A 23 -6.28 -26.05 -22.27
C ALA A 23 -4.95 -26.62 -21.78
N VAL A 24 -4.43 -26.08 -20.68
CA VAL A 24 -3.16 -26.49 -20.07
C VAL A 24 -3.45 -26.90 -18.63
N GLU A 25 -3.05 -28.10 -18.25
CA GLU A 25 -3.11 -28.51 -16.85
C GLU A 25 -2.07 -27.75 -16.02
N LEU A 26 -2.51 -27.24 -14.87
CA LEU A 26 -1.64 -26.60 -13.90
C LEU A 26 -1.04 -27.71 -13.02
N ALA A 27 0.14 -28.19 -13.41
CA ALA A 27 0.89 -29.20 -12.67
C ALA A 27 2.19 -28.60 -12.11
N GLU A 28 2.62 -29.11 -10.96
CA GLU A 28 3.97 -28.84 -10.44
C GLU A 28 4.98 -29.49 -11.40
N PHE A 29 5.98 -28.73 -11.85
CA PHE A 29 7.05 -29.27 -12.69
C PHE A 29 8.05 -30.05 -11.83
N GLU A 30 8.58 -29.43 -10.77
CA GLU A 30 9.29 -30.13 -9.69
C GLU A 30 8.39 -30.27 -8.45
N PRO A 31 8.06 -31.52 -8.03
CA PRO A 31 7.22 -31.76 -6.87
C PRO A 31 7.74 -31.04 -5.63
N GLY A 32 6.92 -30.16 -5.06
CA GLY A 32 7.23 -29.40 -3.86
C GLY A 32 8.04 -28.10 -4.04
N GLN A 33 8.62 -27.84 -5.22
CA GLN A 33 9.25 -26.54 -5.53
C GLN A 33 8.30 -25.62 -6.29
N ASP A 34 7.61 -26.12 -7.31
CA ASP A 34 6.76 -25.32 -8.19
C ASP A 34 5.30 -25.38 -7.75
N ARG A 35 5.03 -24.78 -6.58
CA ARG A 35 3.67 -24.71 -6.03
C ARG A 35 2.96 -23.49 -6.59
N LEU A 36 1.88 -23.70 -7.35
CA LEU A 36 0.95 -22.62 -7.70
C LEU A 36 0.26 -22.17 -6.41
N THR A 37 0.74 -21.05 -5.87
CA THR A 37 0.25 -20.53 -4.60
C THR A 37 -0.52 -19.25 -4.83
N LEU A 38 -1.66 -19.18 -4.16
CA LEU A 38 -2.34 -17.92 -3.95
C LEU A 38 -1.76 -17.28 -2.71
N GLY A 39 -1.54 -15.97 -2.73
CA GLY A 39 -1.19 -15.22 -1.51
C GLY A 39 -2.15 -15.54 -0.35
N PRO A 40 -1.75 -15.35 0.91
CA PRO A 40 -2.55 -15.71 2.08
C PRO A 40 -3.96 -15.11 2.04
N GLN A 41 -4.92 -15.68 2.78
CA GLN A 41 -6.27 -15.10 2.82
C GLN A 41 -6.25 -13.70 3.44
N VAL A 42 -5.53 -13.53 4.55
CA VAL A 42 -5.39 -12.27 5.30
C VAL A 42 -3.96 -11.74 5.15
N SER A 43 -3.78 -10.51 4.66
CA SER A 43 -2.50 -9.79 4.60
C SER A 43 -2.76 -8.30 4.37
N ALA A 44 -1.78 -7.44 4.66
CA ALA A 44 -1.92 -5.98 4.54
C ALA A 44 -2.10 -5.48 3.09
N ASN A 45 -1.94 -6.37 2.10
CA ASN A 45 -2.15 -6.05 0.68
C ASN A 45 -3.64 -6.20 0.28
N PRO A 46 -4.24 -5.29 -0.50
CA PRO A 46 -5.57 -5.53 -1.08
C PRO A 46 -5.58 -6.62 -2.18
N GLN A 47 -4.42 -7.04 -2.67
CA GLN A 47 -4.29 -8.02 -3.76
C GLN A 47 -3.54 -9.28 -3.31
N ARG A 48 -4.08 -10.44 -3.69
CA ARG A 48 -3.46 -11.76 -3.54
C ARG A 48 -2.66 -12.05 -4.80
N LYS A 49 -1.33 -12.13 -4.67
CA LYS A 49 -0.44 -12.49 -5.77
C LYS A 49 -0.65 -13.96 -6.15
N VAL A 50 -0.71 -14.23 -7.46
CA VAL A 50 -0.65 -15.56 -8.07
C VAL A 50 0.65 -15.60 -8.85
N PHE A 51 1.51 -16.56 -8.51
CA PHE A 51 2.81 -16.70 -9.15
C PHE A 51 2.99 -18.11 -9.66
N MET A 52 3.36 -18.24 -10.93
CA MET A 52 3.74 -19.51 -11.54
C MET A 52 4.90 -19.29 -12.52
N ARG A 53 5.84 -20.24 -12.53
CA ARG A 53 6.83 -20.34 -13.60
C ARG A 53 6.24 -21.19 -14.72
N VAL A 54 6.29 -20.69 -15.94
CA VAL A 54 5.78 -21.34 -17.15
C VAL A 54 6.95 -21.55 -18.09
N GLU A 55 7.49 -22.77 -18.16
CA GLU A 55 8.51 -23.09 -19.15
C GLU A 55 7.89 -23.32 -20.53
N ASN A 56 8.53 -22.76 -21.55
CA ASN A 56 8.10 -22.99 -22.93
C ASN A 56 8.75 -24.29 -23.40
N VAL A 57 7.94 -25.35 -23.57
CA VAL A 57 8.42 -26.63 -24.10
C VAL A 57 8.48 -26.52 -25.62
N THR A 58 9.53 -25.86 -26.13
CA THR A 58 9.79 -25.82 -27.57
C THR A 58 10.70 -26.99 -27.92
N ASN A 59 10.16 -28.03 -28.55
CA ASN A 59 10.93 -29.21 -29.04
C ASN A 59 11.83 -29.88 -28.00
N GLY A 60 11.36 -30.04 -26.75
CA GLY A 60 12.09 -30.78 -25.70
C GLY A 60 13.30 -30.07 -25.11
N ASN A 61 13.58 -28.83 -25.52
CA ASN A 61 14.59 -27.99 -24.87
C ASN A 61 13.93 -27.15 -23.77
N LEU A 62 14.34 -27.38 -22.52
CA LEU A 62 13.97 -26.53 -21.39
C LEU A 62 14.71 -25.20 -21.53
N ALA A 63 14.02 -24.17 -22.02
CA ALA A 63 14.47 -22.79 -21.91
C ALA A 63 13.88 -22.18 -20.64
N PRO A 64 14.63 -21.34 -19.89
CA PRO A 64 14.13 -20.72 -18.67
C PRO A 64 12.78 -20.06 -18.93
N GLY A 65 11.77 -20.57 -18.25
CA GLY A 65 10.39 -20.24 -18.55
C GLY A 65 10.02 -18.78 -18.36
N SER A 66 9.04 -18.34 -19.15
CA SER A 66 8.27 -17.14 -18.86
C SER A 66 7.57 -17.27 -17.50
N ARG A 67 7.24 -16.16 -16.86
CA ARG A 67 6.54 -16.17 -15.57
C ARG A 67 5.11 -15.72 -15.80
N LEU A 68 4.16 -16.49 -15.28
CA LEU A 68 2.77 -16.07 -15.20
C LEU A 68 2.57 -15.41 -13.83
N LEU A 69 2.30 -14.12 -13.87
CA LEU A 69 2.02 -13.31 -12.70
C LEU A 69 0.59 -12.79 -12.80
N GLY A 70 -0.22 -13.13 -11.80
CA GLY A 70 -1.61 -12.72 -11.69
C GLY A 70 -1.90 -12.11 -10.34
N TYR A 71 -3.07 -11.48 -10.23
CA TYR A 71 -3.58 -10.93 -8.99
C TYR A 71 -5.05 -11.29 -8.85
N ALA A 72 -5.46 -11.67 -7.64
CA ALA A 72 -6.86 -11.80 -7.25
C ALA A 72 -7.16 -10.78 -6.16
N GLU A 73 -8.35 -10.19 -6.17
CA GLU A 73 -8.74 -9.23 -5.14
C GLU A 73 -8.92 -9.91 -3.78
N ARG A 74 -8.53 -9.21 -2.72
CA ARG A 74 -8.78 -9.61 -1.34
C ARG A 74 -10.01 -8.85 -0.81
N PRO A 75 -10.98 -9.53 -0.17
CA PRO A 75 -12.13 -8.85 0.46
C PRO A 75 -11.68 -7.78 1.45
N PHE A 76 -12.42 -6.66 1.55
CA PHE A 76 -12.07 -5.52 2.40
C PHE A 76 -11.69 -5.93 3.84
N LEU A 77 -12.51 -6.79 4.45
CA LEU A 77 -12.33 -7.25 5.83
C LEU A 77 -11.03 -8.04 6.06
N ASP A 78 -10.46 -8.62 5.00
CA ASP A 78 -9.27 -9.47 5.09
C ASP A 78 -7.95 -8.67 4.98
N TRP A 79 -7.99 -7.34 4.79
CA TRP A 79 -6.79 -6.51 4.70
C TRP A 79 -6.82 -5.17 5.44
N TYR A 80 -7.99 -4.52 5.59
CA TYR A 80 -8.07 -3.11 6.00
C TYR A 80 -7.48 -2.74 7.38
N GLN A 81 -7.40 -3.70 8.31
CA GLN A 81 -6.85 -3.53 9.66
C GLN A 81 -5.66 -4.45 9.93
N VAL A 82 -5.13 -5.12 8.91
CA VAL A 82 -4.01 -6.03 9.07
C VAL A 82 -2.74 -5.21 9.31
N PRO A 83 -1.92 -5.56 10.33
CA PRO A 83 -0.65 -4.88 10.54
C PRO A 83 0.23 -4.99 9.30
N LEU A 84 0.96 -3.91 9.00
CA LEU A 84 1.84 -3.88 7.85
C LEU A 84 2.97 -4.89 8.03
N GLN A 85 3.05 -5.82 7.09
CA GLN A 85 4.02 -6.90 7.05
C GLN A 85 5.29 -6.44 6.31
N ASP A 86 6.45 -7.02 6.64
CA ASP A 86 7.75 -6.56 6.11
C ASP A 86 7.86 -6.67 4.58
N GLU A 87 7.25 -7.70 3.99
CA GLU A 87 7.28 -7.90 2.54
C GLU A 87 6.44 -6.86 1.80
N GLU A 88 5.28 -6.52 2.35
CA GLU A 88 4.42 -5.45 1.90
C GLU A 88 5.09 -4.08 2.08
N LEU A 89 5.81 -3.86 3.18
CA LEU A 89 6.61 -2.65 3.38
C LEU A 89 7.71 -2.53 2.33
N ARG A 90 8.39 -3.62 1.97
CA ARG A 90 9.37 -3.64 0.87
C ARG A 90 8.72 -3.34 -0.47
N ASP A 91 7.55 -3.93 -0.74
CA ASP A 91 6.80 -3.69 -1.98
C ASP A 91 6.31 -2.24 -2.09
N LEU A 92 5.79 -1.67 -1.00
CA LEU A 92 5.41 -0.26 -0.91
C LEU A 92 6.60 0.67 -1.12
N ASN A 93 7.75 0.39 -0.49
CA ASN A 93 8.98 1.15 -0.70
C ASN A 93 9.48 1.03 -2.13
N ALA A 94 9.43 -0.15 -2.74
CA ALA A 94 9.82 -0.35 -4.14
C ALA A 94 8.92 0.45 -5.09
N ARG A 95 7.60 0.50 -4.82
CA ARG A 95 6.61 1.18 -5.67
C ARG A 95 6.58 2.70 -5.49
N LEU A 96 6.68 3.18 -4.25
CA LEU A 96 6.50 4.60 -3.90
C LEU A 96 7.81 5.33 -3.63
N GLY A 97 8.88 4.61 -3.25
CA GLY A 97 10.20 5.15 -2.96
C GLY A 97 10.15 6.38 -2.06
N LYS A 98 10.76 7.48 -2.53
CA LYS A 98 10.82 8.77 -1.82
C LYS A 98 9.46 9.38 -1.47
N ARG A 99 8.39 9.05 -2.21
CA ARG A 99 7.05 9.60 -1.93
C ARG A 99 6.47 9.03 -0.63
N TRP A 100 6.78 7.77 -0.32
CA TRP A 100 6.37 7.12 0.92
C TRP A 100 7.02 7.79 2.13
N GLU A 101 8.33 8.02 2.07
CA GLU A 101 9.08 8.72 3.12
C GLU A 101 8.52 10.13 3.35
N LEU A 102 8.23 10.87 2.28
CA LEU A 102 7.66 12.22 2.39
C LEU A 102 6.26 12.22 3.04
N ALA A 103 5.41 11.25 2.68
CA ALA A 103 4.09 11.10 3.29
C ALA A 103 4.19 10.80 4.80
N MET A 104 5.19 10.00 5.20
CA MET A 104 5.47 9.70 6.60
C MET A 104 5.89 10.96 7.37
N VAL A 105 6.80 11.77 6.79
CA VAL A 105 7.22 13.05 7.38
C VAL A 105 6.03 14.00 7.54
N PHE A 106 5.17 14.13 6.53
CA PHE A 106 3.96 14.96 6.65
C PHE A 106 3.02 14.46 7.75
N THR A 107 2.87 13.15 7.91
CA THR A 107 2.06 12.56 8.99
C THR A 107 2.65 12.89 10.36
N TRP A 108 3.97 12.84 10.52
CA TRP A 108 4.64 13.24 11.75
C TRP A 108 4.49 14.73 12.05
N ILE A 109 4.66 15.59 11.04
CA ILE A 109 4.46 17.03 11.18
C ILE A 109 3.02 17.31 11.63
N ALA A 110 2.02 16.68 11.00
CA ALA A 110 0.62 16.84 11.38
C ALA A 110 0.36 16.40 12.83
N GLY A 111 0.93 15.26 13.25
CA GLY A 111 0.82 14.78 14.64
C GLY A 111 1.43 15.75 15.65
N LEU A 112 2.62 16.27 15.36
CA LEU A 112 3.29 17.28 16.20
C LEU A 112 2.50 18.58 16.25
N LEU A 113 1.99 19.06 15.12
CA LEU A 113 1.15 20.27 15.07
C LEU A 113 -0.11 20.13 15.91
N ASN A 114 -0.76 18.96 15.90
CA ASN A 114 -1.93 18.70 16.75
C ASN A 114 -1.57 18.81 18.24
N ILE A 115 -0.42 18.27 18.65
CA ILE A 115 0.05 18.36 20.04
C ILE A 115 0.38 19.81 20.41
N LEU A 116 1.08 20.54 19.54
CA LEU A 116 1.43 21.95 19.76
C LEU A 116 0.18 22.83 19.85
N CYS A 117 -0.84 22.56 19.04
CA CYS A 117 -2.12 23.27 19.10
C CYS A 117 -2.83 23.05 20.45
N ILE A 118 -2.83 21.82 20.97
CA ILE A 118 -3.36 21.52 22.30
C ILE A 118 -2.56 22.26 23.38
N TRP A 119 -1.24 22.32 23.24
CA TRP A 119 -0.36 23.02 24.17
C TRP A 119 -0.61 24.53 24.19
N ASP A 120 -0.73 25.17 23.02
CA ASP A 120 -1.06 26.59 22.87
C ASP A 120 -2.43 26.93 23.48
N ALA A 121 -3.41 26.02 23.34
CA ALA A 121 -4.72 26.16 23.97
C ALA A 121 -4.69 25.99 25.51
N PHE A 122 -3.74 25.20 26.03
CA PHE A 122 -3.62 24.93 27.47
C PHE A 122 -2.84 26.00 28.23
N GLU A 123 -1.68 26.43 27.73
CA GLU A 123 -0.91 27.53 28.35
C GLU A 123 -1.54 28.91 28.07
N GLY A 124 -2.47 28.99 27.12
CA GLY A 124 -3.00 30.25 26.61
C GLY A 124 -2.00 30.96 25.71
N PRO A 125 -2.43 31.94 24.91
CA PRO A 125 -1.54 32.62 23.96
C PRO A 125 -0.33 33.19 24.69
N ALA A 126 0.89 32.81 24.26
CA ALA A 126 2.16 33.28 24.83
C ALA A 126 2.29 34.82 24.87
N TYR A 127 1.47 35.52 24.07
CA TYR A 127 1.17 36.92 24.23
C TYR A 127 -0.19 37.06 24.92
N GLY A 128 -0.20 37.03 26.25
CA GLY A 128 -1.39 37.32 27.04
C GLY A 128 -2.04 38.61 26.53
N PHE A 129 -3.38 38.63 26.48
CA PHE A 129 -4.20 39.78 26.12
C PHE A 129 -3.52 41.08 26.58
N ARG A 130 -2.86 41.81 25.68
CA ARG A 130 -2.50 43.19 25.99
C ARG A 130 -3.85 43.90 26.06
N PRO A 131 -4.30 44.39 27.23
CA PRO A 131 -5.44 45.27 27.23
C PRO A 131 -5.10 46.38 26.25
N ARG A 132 -5.95 46.53 25.22
CA ARG A 132 -5.85 47.64 24.28
C ARG A 132 -5.96 48.87 25.18
N VAL A 133 -4.84 49.56 25.42
CA VAL A 133 -4.84 50.79 26.20
C VAL A 133 -5.74 51.72 25.40
N VAL A 134 -6.95 51.94 25.91
CA VAL A 134 -7.82 52.97 25.38
C VAL A 134 -7.06 54.25 25.65
N GLN A 135 -6.46 54.85 24.61
CA GLN A 135 -5.96 56.21 24.73
C GLN A 135 -7.20 57.06 25.00
N GLU A 136 -7.36 57.54 26.24
CA GLU A 136 -8.29 58.61 26.53
C GLU A 136 -7.81 59.82 25.72
N ASP A 137 -8.62 60.23 24.73
CA ASP A 137 -8.38 61.43 23.97
C ASP A 137 -8.30 62.61 24.95
N GLU A 138 -7.09 63.15 25.09
CA GLU A 138 -6.79 64.34 25.88
C GLU A 138 -7.68 65.48 25.40
N SER A 139 -8.62 65.92 26.26
CA SER A 139 -9.54 67.01 25.95
C SER A 139 -8.74 68.30 25.72
N LYS A 140 -8.57 68.66 24.45
CA LYS A 140 -7.99 69.94 24.01
C LYS A 140 -8.74 71.09 24.70
N PRO A 141 -8.08 71.96 25.50
CA PRO A 141 -8.80 73.05 26.14
C PRO A 141 -9.29 74.03 25.06
N ALA A 142 -10.56 74.42 25.18
CA ALA A 142 -11.17 75.42 24.33
C ALA A 142 -10.44 76.76 24.50
N ALA A 143 -10.03 77.34 23.38
CA ALA A 143 -9.46 78.67 23.32
C ALA A 143 -10.46 79.70 23.86
N THR A 144 -9.98 80.64 24.67
CA THR A 144 -10.60 81.95 24.91
C THR A 144 -9.49 82.99 24.88
#